data_AF-A0A8J2J2D8-F1
#
_entry.id   AF-A0A8J2J2D8-F1
#
_cell.length_a   1.000
_cell.length_b   1.000
_cell.length_c   1.000
_cell.angle_alpha   90.00
_cell.angle_beta   90.00
_cell.angle_gamma   90.00
#
_symmetry.space_group_name_H-M   'P 1'
#
loop_
_entity.id
_entity.type
_entity.pdbx_description
1 polymer ?
#
loop_
_entity_poly.entity_id
_entity_poly.type
_entity_poly.pdbx_seq_one_letter_code
_entity_poly.pdbx_strand_id
1 'polypeptide(L)'
;MHSLTYLLAAFVLALSILDGLAKEEVSCKSIMGEMTKRQLQGISKCTKSMKFKNGKEKSQKMMCILKCVMANEGILSAEGKMDKETFAAFLEKEVPPSMKDRAKEVLGKCRDAHGDALDPSDEFCKSYDPLIKCFMGAVMQLCPS
;
A
#
# COMPACT_ATOMS: atom_id res chain seq x y z
N MET A 1 -26.72 52.07 0.97
CA MET A 1 -27.28 50.71 0.76
C MET A 1 -26.54 49.89 -0.29
N HIS A 2 -26.04 50.45 -1.39
CA HIS A 2 -25.33 49.66 -2.44
C HIS A 2 -24.02 48.99 -2.00
N SER A 3 -23.26 49.58 -1.07
CA SER A 3 -21.95 49.03 -0.65
C SER A 3 -22.02 47.70 0.09
N LEU A 4 -23.13 47.42 0.78
CA LEU A 4 -23.32 46.17 1.53
C LEU A 4 -23.63 45.00 0.58
N THR A 5 -24.37 45.28 -0.49
CA THR A 5 -24.74 44.29 -1.51
C THR A 5 -23.52 43.79 -2.30
N TYR A 6 -22.56 44.67 -2.61
CA TYR A 6 -21.32 44.28 -3.28
C TYR A 6 -20.40 43.42 -2.39
N LEU A 7 -20.32 43.73 -1.09
CA LEU A 7 -19.55 42.93 -0.13
C LEU A 7 -20.12 41.53 0.06
N LEU A 8 -21.46 41.41 0.13
CA LEU A 8 -22.14 40.11 0.20
C LEU A 8 -21.95 39.30 -1.08
N ALA A 9 -22.05 39.93 -2.25
CA ALA A 9 -21.83 39.25 -3.53
C ALA A 9 -20.39 38.73 -3.67
N ALA A 10 -19.39 39.52 -3.26
CA ALA A 10 -17.99 39.10 -3.26
C ALA A 10 -17.73 37.94 -2.29
N PHE A 11 -18.38 37.94 -1.12
CA PHE A 11 -18.25 36.86 -0.13
C PHE A 11 -18.90 35.56 -0.61
N VAL A 12 -20.06 35.62 -1.27
CA VAL A 12 -20.72 34.44 -1.85
C VAL A 12 -19.91 33.86 -3.02
N LEU A 13 -19.32 34.71 -3.86
CA LEU A 13 -18.39 34.26 -4.92
C LEU A 13 -17.13 33.63 -4.34
N ALA A 14 -16.56 34.19 -3.26
CA ALA A 14 -15.40 33.61 -2.58
C ALA A 14 -15.72 32.25 -1.93
N LEU A 15 -16.91 32.07 -1.34
CA LEU A 15 -17.39 30.79 -0.83
C LEU A 15 -17.58 29.76 -1.96
N SER A 16 -18.14 30.18 -3.10
CA SER A 16 -18.35 29.29 -4.26
C SER A 16 -17.03 28.78 -4.86
N ILE A 17 -15.95 29.57 -4.77
CA ILE A 17 -14.60 29.16 -5.21
C ILE A 17 -13.96 28.18 -4.21
N LEU A 18 -14.29 28.30 -2.91
CA LEU A 18 -13.84 27.36 -1.88
C LEU A 18 -14.51 25.98 -2.03
N ASP A 19 -15.78 25.92 -2.45
CA ASP A 19 -16.47 24.65 -2.74
C ASP A 19 -15.95 23.96 -4.02
N GLY A 20 -15.43 24.72 -5.00
CA GLY A 20 -14.75 24.18 -6.19
C GLY A 20 -13.38 23.56 -5.92
N LEU A 21 -12.83 23.77 -4.72
CA LEU A 21 -11.63 23.12 -4.19
C LEU A 21 -11.98 21.95 -3.26
N ALA A 22 -13.22 21.44 -3.31
CA ALA A 22 -13.53 20.10 -2.84
C ALA A 22 -12.72 19.12 -3.70
N LYS A 23 -11.50 18.83 -3.22
CA LYS A 23 -10.64 17.71 -3.61
C LYS A 23 -11.52 16.58 -4.10
N GLU A 24 -11.33 16.20 -5.36
CA GLU A 24 -11.79 14.91 -5.86
C GLU A 24 -11.29 13.85 -4.88
N GLU A 25 -12.17 13.39 -3.98
CA GLU A 25 -11.83 12.34 -3.04
C GLU A 25 -11.58 11.10 -3.89
N VAL A 26 -10.30 10.75 -4.10
CA VAL A 26 -9.92 9.53 -4.81
C VAL A 26 -10.60 8.39 -4.07
N SER A 27 -11.66 7.84 -4.67
CA SER A 27 -12.46 6.81 -4.02
C SER A 27 -11.56 5.66 -3.60
N CYS A 28 -11.79 5.07 -2.43
CA CYS A 28 -10.94 3.97 -1.96
C CYS A 28 -10.87 2.82 -2.99
N LYS A 29 -11.94 2.62 -3.75
CA LYS A 29 -11.98 1.70 -4.90
C LYS A 29 -10.94 2.04 -5.98
N SER A 30 -10.78 3.31 -6.34
CA SER A 30 -9.74 3.76 -7.28
C SER A 30 -8.34 3.52 -6.72
N ILE A 31 -8.09 3.86 -5.45
CA ILE A 31 -6.80 3.61 -4.77
C ILE A 31 -6.47 2.12 -4.81
N MET A 32 -7.43 1.26 -4.44
CA MET A 32 -7.28 -0.19 -4.44
C MET A 32 -7.06 -0.76 -5.85
N GLY A 33 -7.73 -0.20 -6.86
CA GLY A 33 -7.51 -0.56 -8.26
C GLY A 33 -6.08 -0.26 -8.71
N GLU A 34 -5.55 0.92 -8.35
CA GLU A 34 -4.16 1.28 -8.63
C GLU A 34 -3.15 0.42 -7.89
N MET A 35 -3.40 0.11 -6.60
CA MET A 35 -2.57 -0.81 -5.83
C MET A 35 -2.54 -2.19 -6.47
N THR A 36 -3.70 -2.72 -6.88
CA THR A 36 -3.80 -4.02 -7.56
C THR A 36 -3.02 -4.02 -8.87
N LYS A 37 -3.14 -2.95 -9.68
CA LYS A 37 -2.39 -2.80 -10.93
C LYS A 37 -0.88 -2.79 -10.68
N ARG A 38 -0.42 -2.04 -9.67
CA ARG A 38 0.99 -1.99 -9.26
C ARG A 38 1.49 -3.37 -8.80
N GLN A 39 0.72 -4.09 -7.98
CA GLN A 39 1.04 -5.45 -7.56
C GLN A 39 1.19 -6.42 -8.74
N LEU A 40 0.26 -6.40 -9.70
CA LEU A 40 0.35 -7.24 -10.91
C LEU A 40 1.59 -6.91 -11.76
N GLN A 41 1.93 -5.62 -11.90
CA GLN A 41 3.15 -5.21 -12.57
C GLN A 41 4.40 -5.66 -11.80
N GLY A 42 4.40 -5.54 -10.47
CA GLY A 42 5.45 -6.04 -9.60
C GLY A 42 5.66 -7.55 -9.76
N ILE A 43 4.59 -8.34 -9.71
CA ILE A 43 4.63 -9.79 -9.92
C ILE A 43 5.25 -10.12 -11.27
N SER A 44 4.87 -9.41 -12.34
CA SER A 44 5.44 -9.61 -13.68
C SER A 44 6.94 -9.31 -13.71
N LYS A 45 7.37 -8.18 -13.12
CA LYS A 45 8.79 -7.79 -13.02
C LYS A 45 9.61 -8.82 -12.24
N CYS A 46 9.14 -9.22 -11.05
CA CYS A 46 9.79 -10.20 -10.20
C CYS A 46 9.83 -11.60 -10.84
N THR A 47 8.76 -12.02 -11.51
CA THR A 47 8.76 -13.28 -12.25
C THR A 47 9.84 -13.30 -13.33
N LYS A 48 10.00 -12.18 -14.06
CA LYS A 48 11.00 -12.06 -15.13
C LYS A 48 12.44 -12.01 -14.59
N SER A 49 12.68 -11.31 -13.47
CA SER A 49 14.03 -11.19 -12.90
C SER A 49 14.57 -12.51 -12.37
N MET A 50 13.71 -13.41 -11.89
CA MET A 50 14.11 -14.69 -11.29
C MET A 50 14.44 -15.79 -12.32
N LYS A 51 14.18 -15.58 -13.62
CA LYS A 51 14.59 -16.48 -14.71
C LYS A 51 14.29 -17.98 -14.47
N PHE A 52 13.07 -18.29 -14.01
CA PHE A 52 12.64 -19.68 -13.79
C PHE A 52 12.78 -20.53 -15.05
N LYS A 53 13.26 -21.77 -14.89
CA LYS A 53 13.47 -22.73 -15.98
C LYS A 53 12.16 -23.26 -16.54
N ASN A 54 11.14 -23.41 -15.70
CA ASN A 54 9.83 -23.95 -16.08
C ASN A 54 8.71 -23.52 -15.10
N GLY A 55 7.48 -23.88 -15.43
CA GLY A 55 6.30 -23.56 -14.62
C GLY A 55 6.28 -24.23 -13.24
N LYS A 56 6.89 -25.41 -13.08
CA LYS A 56 6.97 -26.12 -11.80
C LYS A 56 7.86 -25.37 -10.81
N GLU A 57 9.04 -24.94 -11.25
CA GLU A 57 9.95 -24.12 -10.44
C GLU A 57 9.29 -22.78 -10.05
N LYS A 58 8.64 -22.11 -11.01
CA LYS A 58 7.87 -20.88 -10.74
C LYS A 58 6.82 -21.10 -9.65
N SER A 59 6.06 -22.19 -9.74
CA SER A 59 5.02 -22.53 -8.76
C SER A 59 5.60 -22.75 -7.36
N GLN A 60 6.70 -23.50 -7.26
CA GLN A 60 7.39 -23.76 -5.99
C GLN A 60 7.98 -22.49 -5.35
N LYS A 61 8.37 -21.51 -6.17
CA LYS A 61 8.96 -20.23 -5.72
C LYS A 61 7.97 -19.06 -5.77
N MET A 62 6.66 -19.33 -5.78
CA MET A 62 5.64 -18.28 -5.81
C MET A 62 5.78 -17.28 -4.65
N MET A 63 6.06 -17.77 -3.44
CA MET A 63 6.28 -16.87 -2.29
C MET A 63 7.54 -16.01 -2.46
N CYS A 64 8.57 -16.49 -3.16
CA CYS A 64 9.74 -15.67 -3.47
C CYS A 64 9.43 -14.57 -4.48
N ILE A 65 8.50 -14.80 -5.41
CA ILE A 65 7.99 -13.74 -6.31
C ILE A 65 7.31 -12.65 -5.47
N LEU A 66 6.47 -13.03 -4.51
CA LEU A 66 5.78 -12.07 -3.65
C LEU A 66 6.72 -11.35 -2.67
N LYS A 67 7.71 -12.05 -2.10
CA LYS A 67 8.81 -11.44 -1.34
C LYS A 67 9.52 -10.37 -2.18
N CYS A 68 9.85 -10.67 -3.44
CA CYS A 68 10.46 -9.71 -4.35
C CYS A 68 9.58 -8.47 -4.57
N VAL A 69 8.26 -8.65 -4.69
CA VAL A 69 7.33 -7.51 -4.79
C VAL A 69 7.37 -6.68 -3.53
N MET A 70 7.29 -7.30 -2.34
CA MET A 70 7.33 -6.57 -1.08
C MET A 70 8.65 -5.79 -0.90
N ALA A 71 9.78 -6.36 -1.29
CA ALA A 71 11.06 -5.66 -1.26
C ALA A 71 11.08 -4.45 -2.22
N ASN A 72 10.56 -4.59 -3.44
CA ASN A 72 10.53 -3.50 -4.43
C ASN A 72 9.58 -2.35 -4.02
N GLU A 73 8.49 -2.66 -3.31
CA GLU A 73 7.56 -1.67 -2.77
C GLU A 73 8.04 -1.09 -1.42
N GLY A 74 9.23 -1.47 -0.94
CA GLY A 74 9.81 -0.97 0.32
C GLY A 74 9.12 -1.50 1.58
N ILE A 75 8.26 -2.51 1.44
CA ILE A 75 7.59 -3.21 2.54
C ILE A 75 8.62 -4.04 3.34
N LEU A 76 9.64 -4.56 2.64
CA LEU A 76 10.79 -5.23 3.25
C LEU A 76 12.05 -4.39 3.03
N SER A 77 13.00 -4.51 3.96
CA SER A 77 14.36 -4.00 3.81
C SER A 77 15.09 -4.76 2.69
N ALA A 78 16.26 -4.26 2.28
CA ALA A 78 17.13 -4.95 1.32
C ALA A 78 17.55 -6.36 1.79
N GLU A 79 17.58 -6.58 3.11
CA GLU A 79 17.86 -7.88 3.73
C GLU A 79 16.63 -8.78 3.80
N GLY A 80 15.46 -8.31 3.34
CA GLY A 80 14.22 -9.08 3.36
C GLY A 80 13.56 -9.14 4.73
N LYS A 81 13.81 -8.17 5.62
CA LYS A 81 13.18 -8.04 6.94
C LYS A 81 12.11 -6.96 6.95
N MET A 82 11.21 -7.00 7.94
CA MET A 82 10.22 -5.95 8.20
C MET A 82 10.29 -5.56 9.67
N ASP A 83 11.30 -4.79 10.03
CA ASP A 83 11.35 -4.18 11.36
C ASP A 83 10.41 -2.97 11.45
N LYS A 84 10.33 -2.39 12.65
CA LYS A 84 9.48 -1.22 12.95
C LYS A 84 9.82 -0.01 12.09
N GLU A 85 11.10 0.19 11.79
CA GLU A 85 11.58 1.34 11.03
C GLU A 85 11.21 1.20 9.56
N THR A 86 11.50 0.04 8.96
CA THR A 86 11.11 -0.33 7.59
C THR A 86 9.59 -0.20 7.42
N PHE A 87 8.81 -0.70 8.38
CA PHE A 87 7.36 -0.59 8.34
C PHE A 87 6.88 0.87 8.42
N ALA A 88 7.46 1.68 9.31
CA ALA A 88 7.13 3.11 9.39
C ALA A 88 7.49 3.84 8.09
N ALA A 89 8.65 3.57 7.49
CA ALA A 89 9.07 4.16 6.22
C ALA A 89 8.14 3.78 5.07
N PHE A 90 7.70 2.51 5.02
CA PHE A 90 6.70 2.04 4.07
C PHE A 90 5.38 2.83 4.20
N LEU A 91 4.84 2.95 5.41
CA LEU A 91 3.60 3.71 5.65
C LEU A 91 3.75 5.17 5.23
N GLU A 92 4.89 5.79 5.54
CA GLU A 92 5.12 7.19 5.21
C GLU A 92 5.17 7.44 3.71
N LYS A 93 5.75 6.51 2.96
CA LYS A 93 5.99 6.63 1.52
C LYS A 93 4.80 6.19 0.66
N GLU A 94 4.19 5.06 0.98
CA GLU A 94 3.25 4.38 0.09
C GLU A 94 1.78 4.59 0.49
N VAL A 95 1.51 4.95 1.76
CA VAL A 95 0.14 5.15 2.23
C VAL A 95 -0.21 6.64 2.23
N PRO A 96 -1.33 7.04 1.59
CA PRO A 96 -1.76 8.44 1.58
C PRO A 96 -2.06 8.92 3.01
N PRO A 97 -1.81 10.21 3.33
CA PRO A 97 -2.01 10.74 4.68
C PRO A 97 -3.39 10.46 5.29
N SER A 98 -4.44 10.46 4.47
CA SER A 98 -5.83 10.17 4.90
C SER A 98 -6.05 8.73 5.39
N MET A 99 -5.14 7.80 5.08
CA MET A 99 -5.26 6.38 5.43
C MET A 99 -4.14 5.91 6.37
N LYS A 100 -3.16 6.76 6.71
CA LYS A 100 -1.96 6.34 7.46
C LYS A 100 -2.27 5.72 8.82
N ASP A 101 -3.12 6.36 9.63
CA ASP A 101 -3.45 5.84 10.96
C ASP A 101 -4.19 4.50 10.88
N ARG A 102 -5.15 4.39 9.95
CA ARG A 102 -5.89 3.14 9.72
C ARG A 102 -4.96 2.04 9.19
N ALA A 103 -4.07 2.37 8.26
CA ALA A 103 -3.09 1.44 7.73
C ALA A 103 -2.11 0.98 8.80
N LYS A 104 -1.63 1.89 9.64
CA LYS A 104 -0.78 1.56 10.80
C LYS A 104 -1.48 0.61 11.75
N GLU A 105 -2.76 0.85 12.06
CA GLU A 105 -3.53 -0.02 12.95
C GLU A 105 -3.74 -1.42 12.34
N VAL A 106 -4.19 -1.49 11.09
CA VAL A 106 -4.59 -2.76 10.48
C VAL A 106 -3.36 -3.55 10.02
N LEU A 107 -2.42 -2.94 9.30
CA LEU A 107 -1.20 -3.61 8.81
C LEU A 107 -0.19 -3.83 9.94
N GLY A 108 -0.20 -2.97 10.97
CA GLY A 108 0.68 -3.11 12.13
C GLY A 108 0.47 -4.44 12.87
N LYS A 109 -0.77 -4.90 12.99
CA LYS A 109 -1.11 -6.22 13.56
C LYS A 109 -0.41 -7.36 12.81
N CYS A 110 -0.34 -7.28 11.48
CA CYS A 110 0.37 -8.27 10.67
C CYS A 110 1.89 -8.22 10.89
N ARG A 111 2.45 -7.00 10.97
CA ARG A 111 3.88 -6.83 11.25
C ARG A 111 4.24 -7.37 12.63
N ASP A 112 3.47 -7.03 13.66
CA ASP A 112 3.72 -7.51 15.02
C ASP A 112 3.56 -9.05 15.14
N ALA A 113 2.65 -9.66 14.39
CA ALA A 113 2.42 -11.10 14.42
C ALA A 113 3.45 -11.92 13.63
N HIS A 114 4.02 -11.37 12.55
CA HIS A 114 4.79 -12.15 11.57
C HIS A 114 6.13 -11.54 11.14
N GLY A 115 6.39 -10.26 11.43
CA GLY A 115 7.57 -9.54 10.95
C GLY A 115 8.90 -10.09 11.48
N ASP A 116 8.92 -10.58 12.72
CA ASP A 116 10.12 -11.14 13.35
C ASP A 116 10.42 -12.59 12.91
N ALA A 117 9.45 -13.27 12.30
CA ALA A 117 9.57 -14.67 11.85
C ALA A 117 10.09 -14.80 10.40
N LEU A 118 10.39 -13.67 9.74
CA LEU A 118 10.88 -13.66 8.37
C LEU A 118 12.30 -14.20 8.30
N ASP A 119 12.49 -15.23 7.48
CA ASP A 119 13.80 -15.82 7.21
C ASP A 119 14.23 -15.51 5.77
N PRO A 120 15.18 -14.59 5.56
CA PRO A 120 15.70 -14.26 4.25
C PRO A 120 16.38 -15.42 3.52
N SER A 121 16.85 -16.42 4.26
CA SER A 121 17.58 -17.58 3.75
C SER A 121 16.69 -18.74 3.30
N ASP A 122 15.38 -18.67 3.56
CA ASP A 122 14.42 -19.68 3.13
C ASP A 122 14.40 -19.80 1.59
N GLU A 123 14.85 -20.95 1.08
CA GLU A 123 14.95 -21.26 -0.35
C GLU A 123 13.62 -21.07 -1.12
N PHE A 124 12.50 -21.31 -0.43
CA PHE A 124 11.15 -21.22 -1.00
C PHE A 124 10.37 -20.01 -0.48
N CYS A 125 10.99 -19.19 0.38
CA CYS A 125 10.41 -17.99 0.97
C CYS A 125 9.07 -18.25 1.68
N LYS A 126 8.87 -19.45 2.23
CA LYS A 126 7.65 -19.82 2.97
C LYS A 126 7.51 -19.05 4.29
N SER A 127 8.61 -18.64 4.90
CA SER A 127 8.61 -17.76 6.09
C SER A 127 7.83 -16.45 5.87
N TYR A 128 7.66 -16.02 4.61
CA TYR A 128 6.91 -14.81 4.24
C TYR A 128 5.41 -15.03 4.06
N ASP A 129 4.95 -16.27 3.86
CA ASP A 129 3.57 -16.60 3.56
C ASP A 129 2.57 -16.09 4.63
N PRO A 130 2.81 -16.24 5.95
CA PRO A 130 1.90 -15.72 6.97
C PRO A 130 1.74 -14.19 6.90
N LEU A 131 2.85 -13.47 6.71
CA LEU A 131 2.83 -12.02 6.59
C LEU A 131 2.08 -11.56 5.33
N ILE A 132 2.37 -12.18 4.18
CA ILE A 132 1.72 -11.89 2.90
C ILE A 132 0.20 -12.10 3.01
N LYS A 133 -0.23 -13.26 3.52
CA LYS A 133 -1.65 -13.56 3.70
C LYS A 133 -2.33 -12.58 4.65
N CYS A 134 -1.67 -12.24 5.75
CA CYS A 134 -2.19 -11.25 6.69
C CYS A 134 -2.36 -9.88 6.01
N PHE A 135 -1.34 -9.40 5.28
CA PHE A 135 -1.41 -8.13 4.55
C PHE A 135 -2.53 -8.14 3.51
N MET A 136 -2.66 -9.20 2.70
CA MET A 136 -3.74 -9.31 1.72
C MET A 136 -5.13 -9.27 2.37
N GLY A 137 -5.31 -9.93 3.51
CA GLY A 137 -6.56 -9.89 4.29
C GLY A 137 -6.83 -8.52 4.93
N ALA A 138 -5.78 -7.89 5.45
CA ALA A 138 -5.82 -6.59 6.12
C ALA A 138 -6.12 -5.44 5.15
N VAL A 139 -5.58 -5.49 3.93
CA VAL A 139 -5.78 -4.44 2.91
C VAL A 139 -7.27 -4.25 2.56
N MET A 140 -8.09 -5.32 2.63
CA MET A 140 -9.54 -5.22 2.45
C MET A 140 -10.24 -4.39 3.54
N GLN A 141 -9.63 -4.18 4.70
CA GLN A 141 -10.17 -3.43 5.84
C GLN A 141 -9.70 -1.97 5.86
N LEU A 142 -8.88 -1.56 4.88
CA LEU A 142 -8.38 -0.19 4.76
C LEU A 142 -9.40 0.75 4.14
N CYS A 143 -10.26 0.23 3.27
CA CYS A 143 -11.41 0.98 2.79
C CYS A 143 -12.52 0.94 3.84
N PRO A 144 -12.93 2.10 4.40
CA PRO A 144 -14.15 2.14 5.19
C PRO A 144 -15.33 1.70 4.29
N SER A 145 -16.19 0.86 4.86
CA SER A 145 -17.48 0.46 4.27
C SER A 145 -18.48 1.60 4.26
#